data_AF-A0A7S0C0S2-F1
#
_entry.id   AF-A0A7S0C0S2-F1
#
_cell.length_a   1.000
_cell.length_b   1.000
_cell.length_c   1.000
_cell.angle_alpha   90.00
_cell.angle_beta   90.00
_cell.angle_gamma   90.00
#
_symmetry.space_group_name_H-M   'P 1'
#
loop_
_entity.id
_entity.type
_entity.pdbx_description
1 polymer ?
#
loop_
_entity_poly.entity_id
_entity_poly.type
_entity_poly.pdbx_seq_one_letter_code
_entity_poly.pdbx_strand_id
1 'polypeptide(L)'
;MGSVFGKESVKEPHFDIVLERKNANVKTSYEMRKYGERFAASVTYDGDSQNSGFGTLASYIGVFGTAKNEGATSMAMTAPVVMEKQGKPESIAMTAPVVME
;
A
#
# COMPACT_ATOMS: atom_id res chain seq x y z
N MET A 1 -10.45 21.54 8.90
CA MET A 1 -10.59 21.98 7.49
C MET A 1 -9.20 22.22 6.94
N GLY A 2 -8.66 21.27 6.18
CA GLY A 2 -7.31 21.36 5.62
C GLY A 2 -7.01 20.13 4.79
N SER A 3 -7.78 19.92 3.72
CA SER A 3 -7.49 18.90 2.71
C SER A 3 -6.34 19.42 1.85
N VAL A 4 -5.20 18.73 1.91
CA VAL A 4 -4.09 18.95 0.98
C VAL A 4 -4.43 18.23 -0.32
N PHE A 5 -4.79 18.99 -1.35
CA PHE A 5 -4.90 18.52 -2.72
C PHE A 5 -3.57 18.71 -3.47
N GLY A 6 -3.08 17.64 -4.09
CA GLY A 6 -2.48 17.71 -5.44
C GLY A 6 -1.05 18.23 -5.60
N LYS A 7 -0.07 17.36 -5.33
CA LYS A 7 1.07 17.09 -6.23
C LYS A 7 1.47 15.62 -6.07
N GLU A 8 0.97 14.74 -6.92
CA GLU A 8 1.49 13.37 -7.06
C GLU A 8 2.85 13.43 -7.77
N SER A 9 3.90 13.85 -7.06
CA SER A 9 5.27 13.91 -7.62
C SER A 9 6.02 12.58 -7.47
N VAL A 10 5.37 11.57 -6.90
CA VAL A 10 6.01 10.36 -6.36
C VAL A 10 5.48 9.16 -7.13
N LYS A 11 6.35 8.24 -7.55
CA LYS A 11 5.94 7.06 -8.35
C LYS A 11 5.03 6.16 -7.53
N GLU A 12 3.98 5.65 -8.20
CA GLU A 12 3.01 4.71 -7.64
C GLU A 12 3.07 3.34 -8.34
N PRO A 13 2.71 2.25 -7.66
CA PRO A 13 2.61 0.94 -8.28
C PRO A 13 1.49 0.92 -9.31
N HIS A 14 1.80 0.47 -10.53
CA HIS A 14 0.81 0.26 -11.58
C HIS A 14 -0.23 -0.78 -11.15
N PHE A 15 -1.49 -0.51 -11.45
CA PHE A 15 -2.60 -1.45 -11.23
C PHE A 15 -3.63 -1.35 -12.35
N ASP A 16 -4.28 -2.49 -12.62
CA ASP A 16 -5.45 -2.55 -13.48
C ASP A 16 -6.72 -2.51 -12.61
N ILE A 17 -7.70 -1.69 -12.99
CA ILE A 17 -9.01 -1.70 -12.36
C ILE A 17 -9.82 -2.85 -12.96
N VAL A 18 -10.08 -3.87 -12.14
CA VAL A 18 -10.85 -5.06 -12.54
C VAL A 18 -12.35 -4.82 -12.37
N LEU A 19 -12.72 -4.09 -11.32
CA LEU A 19 -14.10 -3.74 -11.02
C LEU A 19 -14.15 -2.41 -10.28
N GLU A 20 -15.10 -1.56 -10.68
CA GLU A 20 -15.36 -0.29 -10.05
C GLU A 20 -16.85 -0.18 -9.75
N ARG A 21 -17.20 0.05 -8.48
CA ARG A 21 -18.59 0.18 -8.03
C ARG A 21 -18.76 1.55 -7.38
N LYS A 22 -19.16 2.54 -8.17
CA LYS A 22 -19.36 3.95 -7.73
C LYS A 22 -20.81 4.45 -7.90
N ASN A 23 -21.73 3.57 -8.28
CA ASN A 23 -23.09 3.94 -8.68
C ASN A 23 -23.97 4.16 -7.45
N ALA A 24 -25.02 4.99 -7.58
CA ALA A 24 -25.96 5.34 -6.50
C ALA A 24 -26.65 4.16 -5.79
N ASN A 25 -26.61 2.95 -6.39
CA ASN A 25 -27.23 1.73 -5.84
C ASN A 25 -26.28 0.89 -4.98
N VAL A 26 -25.06 1.36 -4.68
CA VAL A 26 -24.08 0.63 -3.86
C VAL A 26 -23.89 1.36 -2.52
N LYS A 27 -24.15 0.67 -1.42
CA LYS A 27 -24.07 1.24 -0.05
C LYS A 27 -22.66 1.76 0.30
N THR A 28 -21.62 1.14 -0.25
CA THR A 28 -20.22 1.51 -0.07
C THR A 28 -19.51 1.48 -1.41
N SER A 29 -18.90 2.59 -1.82
CA SER A 29 -18.10 2.62 -3.05
C SER A 29 -16.78 1.88 -2.84
N TYR A 30 -16.38 1.07 -3.83
CA TYR A 30 -15.11 0.36 -3.80
C TYR A 30 -14.57 0.09 -5.20
N GLU A 31 -13.27 -0.17 -5.24
CA GLU A 31 -12.52 -0.58 -6.43
C GLU A 31 -11.79 -1.89 -6.15
N MET A 32 -11.81 -2.79 -7.12
CA MET A 32 -10.97 -3.98 -7.13
C MET A 32 -9.78 -3.70 -8.06
N ARG A 33 -8.59 -3.63 -7.47
CA ARG A 33 -7.34 -3.33 -8.18
C ARG A 33 -6.48 -4.59 -8.26
N LYS A 34 -6.03 -4.93 -9.46
CA LYS A 34 -5.05 -5.98 -9.70
C LYS A 34 -3.67 -5.35 -9.83
N TYR A 35 -2.78 -5.64 -8.89
CA TYR A 35 -1.39 -5.25 -8.96
C TYR A 35 -0.58 -6.34 -9.68
N GLY A 36 0.34 -5.93 -10.55
CA GLY A 36 1.32 -6.83 -11.15
C GLY A 36 2.42 -7.26 -10.18
N GLU A 37 3.41 -7.99 -10.69
CA GLU A 37 4.61 -8.33 -9.94
C GLU A 37 5.39 -7.08 -9.56
N ARG A 38 5.85 -7.00 -8.30
CA ARG A 38 6.59 -5.86 -7.76
C ARG A 38 7.56 -6.31 -6.67
N PHE A 39 8.67 -5.61 -6.56
CA PHE A 39 9.61 -5.74 -5.46
C PHE A 39 9.31 -4.69 -4.40
N ALA A 40 9.25 -5.11 -3.14
CA ALA A 40 9.06 -4.22 -2.02
C ALA A 40 10.11 -4.53 -0.95
N ALA A 41 10.74 -3.48 -0.42
CA ALA A 41 11.49 -3.59 0.82
C ALA A 41 10.51 -3.56 2.00
N SER A 42 10.55 -4.58 2.85
CA SER A 42 9.67 -4.71 4.01
C SER A 42 10.48 -4.76 5.31
N VAL A 43 9.91 -4.22 6.37
CA VAL A 43 10.47 -4.36 7.72
C VAL A 43 9.36 -4.81 8.66
N THR A 44 9.66 -5.82 9.47
CA THR A 44 8.79 -6.25 10.56
C THR A 44 9.19 -5.49 11.82
N TYR A 45 8.22 -4.95 12.56
CA TYR A 45 8.45 -4.24 13.81
C TYR A 45 7.38 -4.61 14.84
N ASP A 46 7.77 -4.70 16.11
CA ASP A 46 6.82 -4.92 17.20
C ASP A 46 6.18 -3.60 17.65
N GLY A 47 4.89 -3.66 17.95
CA GLY A 47 3.88 -2.60 17.79
C GLY A 47 3.98 -1.28 18.59
N ASP A 48 5.12 -0.92 19.18
CA ASP A 48 5.23 0.30 19.98
C ASP A 48 5.81 1.52 19.23
N SER A 49 6.36 1.34 18.02
CA SER A 49 6.95 2.45 17.27
C SER A 49 6.64 2.39 15.78
N GLN A 50 5.49 2.94 15.36
CA GLN A 50 5.18 3.15 13.94
C GLN A 50 6.28 3.95 13.21
N ASN A 51 6.96 4.84 13.93
CA ASN A 51 8.06 5.64 13.39
C ASN A 51 9.35 4.82 13.17
N SER A 52 9.56 3.69 13.86
CA SER A 52 10.79 2.88 13.69
C SER A 52 10.78 2.08 12.39
N GLY A 53 9.63 1.51 12.01
CA GLY A 53 9.47 0.78 10.75
C GLY A 53 9.67 1.68 9.54
N PHE A 54 8.92 2.79 9.47
CA PHE A 54 9.08 3.76 8.38
C PHE A 54 10.49 4.36 8.36
N GLY A 55 11.05 4.73 9.52
CA GLY A 55 12.40 5.29 9.61
C GLY A 55 13.49 4.36 9.07
N THR A 56 13.33 3.05 9.28
CA THR A 56 14.24 2.02 8.73
C THR A 56 14.20 2.01 7.21
N LEU A 57 13.00 1.97 6.61
CA LEU A 57 12.84 1.99 5.16
C LEU A 57 13.30 3.32 4.54
N ALA A 58 12.99 4.45 5.18
CA ALA A 58 13.45 5.77 4.75
C ALA A 58 14.98 5.89 4.78
N SER A 59 15.65 5.31 5.80
CA SER A 59 17.11 5.24 5.86
C SER A 59 17.70 4.35 4.78
N TYR A 60 17.05 3.22 4.47
CA TYR A 60 17.48 2.29 3.43
C TYR A 60 17.55 2.96 2.04
N ILE A 61 16.57 3.80 1.71
CA ILE A 61 16.54 4.55 0.44
C ILE A 61 17.33 5.88 0.46
N GLY A 62 17.87 6.30 1.61
CA GLY A 62 18.69 7.51 1.74
C GLY A 62 17.92 8.81 1.92
N VAL A 63 16.72 8.79 2.53
CA VAL A 63 15.96 10.02 2.85
C VAL A 63 16.68 10.90 3.87
N PHE A 64 17.43 10.30 4.80
CA PHE A 64 18.12 11.01 5.90
C PHE A 64 19.63 11.20 5.66
N GLY A 65 20.10 11.08 4.42
CA GLY A 65 21.53 11.18 4.07
C GLY A 65 21.98 10.02 3.20
N THR A 66 23.16 9.46 3.48
CA THR A 66 23.67 8.30 2.73
C THR A 66 22.74 7.10 2.87
N ALA A 67 22.37 6.49 1.74
CA ALA A 67 21.50 5.34 1.72
C ALA A 67 22.13 4.13 2.42
N LYS A 68 21.36 3.45 3.27
CA LYS A 68 21.80 2.28 4.04
C LYS A 68 21.50 0.96 3.33
N ASN A 69 21.67 0.93 2.01
CA ASN A 69 21.67 -0.30 1.22
C ASN A 69 23.10 -0.69 0.83
N GLU A 70 23.31 -1.93 0.39
CA GLU A 70 24.64 -2.47 0.07
C GLU A 70 25.39 -1.63 -0.98
N GLY A 71 24.67 -0.98 -1.89
CA GLY A 71 25.23 -0.12 -2.92
C GLY A 71 25.38 1.35 -2.52
N ALA A 72 25.08 1.74 -1.28
CA ALA A 72 25.04 3.12 -0.80
C ALA A 72 24.30 4.10 -1.75
N THR A 73 23.32 3.60 -2.51
CA THR A 73 22.68 4.32 -3.61
C THR A 73 21.32 4.85 -3.19
N SER A 74 21.12 6.17 -3.26
CA SER A 74 19.81 6.76 -2.94
C SER A 74 18.75 6.37 -3.96
N MET A 75 17.55 6.08 -3.46
CA MET A 75 16.39 5.73 -4.27
C MET A 75 15.29 6.78 -4.05
N ALA A 76 14.51 7.05 -5.09
CA ALA A 76 13.36 7.94 -4.97
C ALA A 76 12.31 7.33 -4.03
N MET A 77 11.68 8.17 -3.20
CA MET A 77 10.52 7.75 -2.42
C MET A 77 9.39 7.31 -3.37
N THR A 78 8.59 6.33 -2.95
CA THR A 78 7.41 5.83 -3.68
C THR A 78 6.19 5.89 -2.77
N ALA A 79 5.01 6.01 -3.37
CA ALA A 79 3.73 5.99 -2.65
C ALA A 79 2.86 4.82 -3.15
N PRO A 80 1.93 4.29 -2.35
CA PRO A 80 1.80 4.47 -0.90
C PRO A 80 2.80 3.60 -0.10
N VAL A 81 3.05 3.96 1.15
CA VAL A 81 3.69 3.05 2.12
C VAL A 81 2.59 2.21 2.78
N VAL A 82 2.67 0.89 2.61
CA VAL A 82 1.67 -0.04 3.13
C VAL A 82 2.10 -0.55 4.50
N MET A 83 1.21 -0.44 5.49
CA MET A 83 1.39 -1.05 6.80
C MET A 83 0.43 -2.22 6.94
N GLU A 84 0.97 -3.43 6.94
CA GLU A 84 0.20 -4.64 7.19
C GLU A 84 0.24 -4.93 8.68
N LYS A 85 -0.93 -4.83 9.34
CA LYS A 85 -1.08 -5.46 10.65
C LYS A 85 -1.22 -6.95 10.40
N GLN A 86 -0.41 -7.76 11.08
CA GLN A 86 -0.63 -9.21 11.18
C GLN A 86 -1.88 -9.48 12.03
N GLY A 87 -3.05 -9.05 11.54
CA GLY A 87 -4.35 -9.41 12.06
C GLY A 87 -4.79 -10.71 11.41
N LYS A 88 -5.61 -11.50 12.11
CA LYS A 88 -6.30 -12.63 11.49
C LYS A 88 -7.17 -12.08 10.34
N PRO A 89 -7.11 -12.65 9.13
CA PRO A 89 -8.00 -12.25 8.06
C PRO A 89 -9.45 -12.42 8.51
N GLU A 90 -10.29 -11.43 8.21
CA GLU A 90 -11.71 -11.52 8.49
C GLU A 90 -12.35 -12.56 7.57
N SER A 91 -13.03 -13.54 8.14
CA SER A 91 -13.72 -14.57 7.37
C SER A 91 -14.93 -13.95 6.68
N ILE A 92 -14.95 -13.98 5.35
CA ILE A 92 -16.12 -13.59 4.58
C ILE A 92 -17.02 -14.82 4.45
N ALA A 93 -18.24 -14.73 4.98
CA ALA A 93 -19.22 -15.78 4.84
C ALA A 93 -19.56 -16.00 3.35
N MET A 94 -19.66 -17.26 2.91
CA MET A 94 -20.16 -17.56 1.57
C MET A 94 -21.56 -16.96 1.40
N THR A 95 -21.73 -16.13 0.38
CA THR A 95 -23.06 -15.63 -0.02
C THR A 95 -23.55 -16.49 -1.18
N ALA A 96 -24.76 -17.05 -1.04
CA ALA A 96 -25.44 -17.80 -2.09
C ALA A 96 -26.19 -16.83 -3.04
N PRO A 97 -26.47 -17.18 -4.31
CA PRO A 97 -26.26 -18.46 -4.98
C PRO A 97 -24.93 -18.54 -5.76
N VAL A 98 -24.34 -19.73 -5.79
CA VAL A 98 -23.25 -20.07 -6.73
C VAL A 98 -23.91 -20.44 -8.05
N VAL A 99 -23.84 -19.56 -9.04
CA VAL A 99 -24.29 -19.88 -10.41
C VAL A 99 -23.20 -20.72 -11.05
N MET A 100 -23.50 -21.98 -11.37
CA MET A 100 -22.68 -22.83 -12.23
C MET A 100 -23.25 -22.72 -13.64
N GLU A 101 -22.44 -22.32 -14.62
CA GLU A 101 -22.72 -22.52 -16.05
C GLU A 101 -22.00 -23.78 -16.55
#